data_AF-A0A445EJN4-F1
#
_entry.id   AF-A0A445EJN4-F1
#
_cell.length_a   1.000
_cell.length_b   1.000
_cell.length_c   1.000
_cell.angle_alpha   90.00
_cell.angle_beta   90.00
_cell.angle_gamma   90.00
#
_symmetry.space_group_name_H-M   'P 1'
#
loop_
_entity.id
_entity.type
_entity.pdbx_description
1 polymer ?
#
loop_
_entity_poly.entity_id
_entity_poly.type
_entity_poly.pdbx_seq_one_letter_code
_entity_poly.pdbx_strand_id
1 'polypeptide(L)'
;MGWAIAVHGGAGDISRSLPHDRRQPREEAIRHCLQIGVEALQSNSPPLDVVELVVRELENIPHFNAGRGSVLTSEGTVEMEASIMDGNTMRCGAVSGLTTVVNAVSLARLVMEKTPHIYLAFDGAEQFAREQVRSSFRCSFFLSVSTLLLY
;
A
#
# COMPACT_ATOMS: atom_id res chain seq x y z
N MET A 1 22.30 -1.99 19.45
CA MET A 1 21.85 -1.97 18.04
C MET A 1 20.57 -1.16 17.98
N GLY A 2 20.41 -0.30 16.98
CA GLY A 2 19.21 0.54 16.80
C GLY A 2 18.35 0.04 15.63
N TRP A 3 17.22 0.71 15.40
CA TRP A 3 16.40 0.50 14.22
C TRP A 3 16.89 1.37 13.05
N ALA A 4 16.52 0.98 11.83
CA ALA A 4 16.67 1.77 10.62
C ALA A 4 15.43 1.56 9.75
N ILE A 5 15.02 2.61 9.03
CA ILE A 5 13.89 2.56 8.09
C ILE A 5 14.24 3.36 6.84
N ALA A 6 13.83 2.85 5.69
CA ALA A 6 13.90 3.52 4.40
C ALA A 6 12.53 3.44 3.72
N VAL A 7 12.20 4.46 2.92
CA VAL A 7 10.92 4.57 2.21
C VAL A 7 11.15 5.22 0.84
N HIS A 8 10.37 4.84 -0.17
CA HIS A 8 10.41 5.45 -1.50
C HIS A 8 8.99 5.70 -2.04
N GLY A 9 8.87 6.71 -2.93
CA GLY A 9 7.62 7.03 -3.64
C GLY A 9 7.62 6.64 -5.13
N GLY A 10 8.64 5.89 -5.57
CA GLY A 10 8.83 5.48 -6.96
C GLY A 10 10.10 6.07 -7.59
N ALA A 11 10.61 5.40 -8.62
CA ALA A 11 11.78 5.81 -9.39
C ALA A 11 11.43 5.92 -10.88
N GLY A 12 12.11 6.79 -11.60
CA GLY A 12 11.88 7.03 -13.03
C GLY A 12 12.67 8.24 -13.53
N ASP A 13 12.34 8.71 -14.74
CA ASP A 13 12.90 9.96 -15.29
C ASP A 13 12.24 11.18 -14.65
N ILE A 14 12.60 11.46 -13.39
CA ILE A 14 12.09 12.59 -12.62
C ILE A 14 12.98 13.80 -12.93
N SER A 15 12.45 14.73 -13.72
CA SER A 15 13.18 15.94 -14.09
C SER A 15 13.67 16.72 -12.87
N ARG A 16 14.93 17.17 -12.91
CA ARG A 16 15.50 18.07 -11.89
C ARG A 16 14.80 19.43 -11.84
N SER A 17 14.15 19.82 -12.94
CA SER A 17 13.36 21.05 -13.03
C SER A 17 11.88 20.82 -12.75
N LEU A 18 11.52 19.76 -12.01
CA LEU A 18 10.13 19.51 -11.62
C LEU A 18 9.56 20.75 -10.91
N PRO A 19 8.43 21.30 -11.39
CA PRO A 19 7.80 22.47 -10.79
C PRO A 19 7.52 22.30 -9.29
N HIS A 20 7.61 23.40 -8.53
CA HIS A 20 7.52 23.38 -7.07
C HIS A 20 6.18 22.84 -6.57
N ASP A 21 5.08 23.20 -7.22
CA ASP A 21 3.72 22.73 -6.94
C ASP A 21 3.55 21.21 -7.11
N ARG A 22 4.37 20.57 -7.94
CA ARG A 22 4.41 19.10 -8.08
C ARG A 22 5.45 18.46 -7.15
N ARG A 23 6.56 19.14 -6.90
CA ARG A 23 7.67 18.63 -6.09
C ARG A 23 7.34 18.66 -4.60
N GLN A 24 6.89 19.81 -4.10
CA GLN A 24 6.66 20.04 -2.69
C GLN A 24 5.68 19.03 -2.06
N PRO A 25 4.52 18.71 -2.67
CA PRO A 25 3.60 17.74 -2.07
C PRO A 25 4.19 16.33 -1.94
N ARG A 26 5.09 15.93 -2.86
CA ARG A 26 5.78 14.62 -2.79
C ARG A 26 6.82 14.60 -1.68
N GLU A 27 7.59 15.67 -1.53
CA GLU A 27 8.58 15.78 -0.44
C GLU A 27 7.91 15.81 0.94
N GLU A 28 6.81 16.55 1.08
CA GLU A 28 6.01 16.58 2.31
C GLU A 28 5.40 15.22 2.62
N ALA A 29 4.86 14.55 1.60
CA ALA A 29 4.30 13.21 1.75
C ALA A 29 5.33 12.16 2.19
N ILE A 30 6.53 12.14 1.58
CA ILE A 30 7.62 11.24 2.03
C ILE A 30 8.04 11.57 3.46
N ARG A 31 8.16 12.86 3.82
CA ARG A 31 8.49 13.27 5.19
C ARG A 31 7.44 12.79 6.19
N HIS A 32 6.17 12.91 5.84
CA HIS A 32 5.05 12.44 6.65
C HIS A 32 5.10 10.91 6.86
N CYS A 33 5.20 10.12 5.79
CA CYS A 33 5.28 8.66 5.89
C CYS A 33 6.52 8.20 6.67
N LEU A 34 7.66 8.87 6.48
CA LEU A 34 8.88 8.58 7.24
C LEU A 34 8.68 8.86 8.73
N GLN A 35 8.05 9.98 9.08
CA GLN A 35 7.76 10.32 10.47
C GLN A 35 6.88 9.27 11.14
N ILE A 36 5.82 8.81 10.47
CA ILE A 36 4.95 7.73 10.97
C ILE A 36 5.75 6.45 11.23
N GLY A 37 6.63 6.06 10.31
CA GLY A 37 7.48 4.89 10.49
C GLY A 37 8.47 5.02 11.65
N VAL A 38 9.05 6.20 11.82
CA VAL A 38 9.96 6.52 12.94
C VAL A 38 9.22 6.45 14.27
N GLU A 39 8.04 7.06 14.39
CA GLU A 39 7.23 7.05 15.61
C GLU A 39 6.81 5.62 15.99
N ALA A 40 6.45 4.80 15.00
CA ALA A 40 6.11 3.40 15.22
C ALA A 40 7.31 2.58 15.71
N LEU A 41 8.51 2.77 15.13
CA LEU A 41 9.73 2.09 15.58
C LEU A 41 10.17 2.56 16.97
N GLN A 42 10.04 3.85 17.29
CA GLN A 42 10.30 4.39 18.62
C GLN A 42 9.36 3.77 19.68
N SER A 43 8.14 3.43 19.28
CA SER A 43 7.15 2.74 20.11
C SER A 43 7.39 1.22 20.21
N ASN A 44 8.49 0.71 19.65
CA ASN A 44 8.84 -0.71 19.59
C ASN A 44 7.81 -1.58 18.83
N SER A 45 7.09 -1.00 17.85
CA SER A 45 6.21 -1.76 16.98
C SER A 45 7.01 -2.79 16.15
N PRO A 46 6.46 -3.99 15.89
CA PRO A 46 7.12 -4.99 15.05
C PRO A 46 7.45 -4.43 13.65
N PRO A 47 8.63 -4.70 13.07
CA PRO A 47 9.00 -4.17 11.74
C PRO A 47 7.98 -4.47 10.65
N LEU A 48 7.34 -5.64 10.71
CA LEU A 48 6.29 -6.07 9.78
C LEU A 48 5.05 -5.16 9.83
N ASP A 49 4.64 -4.74 11.02
CA ASP A 49 3.51 -3.83 11.22
C ASP A 49 3.89 -2.40 10.80
N VAL A 50 5.15 -2.01 11.03
CA VAL A 50 5.69 -0.70 10.62
C VAL A 50 5.67 -0.56 9.09
N VAL A 51 6.17 -1.55 8.35
CA VAL A 51 6.21 -1.46 6.88
C VAL A 51 4.81 -1.47 6.28
N GLU A 52 3.88 -2.26 6.82
CA GLU A 52 2.48 -2.23 6.41
C GLU A 52 1.90 -0.83 6.64
N LEU A 53 2.06 -0.27 7.84
CA LEU A 53 1.58 1.08 8.19
C LEU A 53 2.11 2.14 7.24
N VAL A 54 3.43 2.17 6.99
CA VAL A 54 4.05 3.17 6.13
C VAL A 54 3.58 3.06 4.68
N VAL A 55 3.44 1.84 4.15
CA VAL A 55 2.96 1.64 2.77
C VAL A 55 1.47 1.98 2.65
N ARG A 56 0.64 1.69 3.65
CA ARG A 56 -0.77 2.14 3.66
C ARG A 56 -0.87 3.66 3.53
N GLU A 57 -0.03 4.41 4.22
CA GLU A 57 -0.02 5.87 4.12
C GLU A 57 0.43 6.34 2.74
N LEU A 58 1.45 5.69 2.14
CA LEU A 58 1.83 5.97 0.75
C LEU A 58 0.70 5.70 -0.24
N GLU A 59 -0.04 4.59 -0.09
CA GLU A 59 -1.21 4.25 -0.93
C GLU A 59 -2.35 5.27 -0.81
N ASN A 60 -2.47 5.95 0.34
CA ASN A 60 -3.48 6.98 0.56
C ASN A 60 -3.13 8.31 -0.12
N ILE A 61 -1.85 8.52 -0.48
CA ILE A 61 -1.34 9.76 -1.08
C ILE A 61 -1.53 9.72 -2.61
N PRO A 62 -2.36 10.61 -3.19
CA PRO A 62 -2.69 10.58 -4.62
C PRO A 62 -1.52 10.96 -5.54
N HIS A 63 -0.39 11.40 -4.99
CA HIS A 63 0.79 11.81 -5.76
C HIS A 63 1.76 10.66 -6.06
N PHE A 64 1.54 9.48 -5.46
CA PHE A 64 2.33 8.27 -5.66
C PHE A 64 1.54 7.21 -6.40
N ASN A 65 2.23 6.47 -7.27
CA ASN A 65 1.63 5.40 -8.06
C ASN A 65 1.42 4.13 -7.22
N ALA A 66 0.48 4.20 -6.29
CA ALA A 66 -0.02 3.08 -5.48
C ALA A 66 -1.37 3.49 -4.89
N GLY A 67 -2.24 2.52 -4.61
CA GLY A 67 -3.54 2.78 -3.99
C GLY A 67 -4.35 3.82 -4.76
N ARG A 68 -4.69 4.92 -4.08
CA ARG A 68 -5.49 6.02 -4.62
C ARG A 68 -4.84 6.74 -5.81
N GLY A 69 -3.51 6.77 -5.90
CA GLY A 69 -2.78 7.45 -6.97
C GLY A 69 -2.36 6.54 -8.12
N SER A 70 -2.91 5.32 -8.18
CA SER A 70 -2.52 4.32 -9.19
C SER A 70 -2.70 4.83 -10.62
N VAL A 71 -1.74 4.49 -11.47
CA VAL A 71 -1.81 4.69 -12.92
C VAL A 71 -2.85 3.77 -13.54
N LEU A 72 -3.24 4.11 -14.77
CA LEU A 72 -4.25 3.38 -15.52
C LEU A 72 -3.61 2.39 -16.49
N THR A 73 -4.33 1.30 -16.74
CA THR A 73 -4.06 0.38 -17.85
C THR A 73 -4.33 1.05 -19.20
N SER A 74 -4.04 0.35 -20.30
CA SER A 74 -4.41 0.80 -21.66
C SER A 74 -5.93 0.95 -21.86
N GLU A 75 -6.74 0.30 -21.03
CA GLU A 75 -8.21 0.40 -21.08
C GLU A 75 -8.75 1.49 -20.15
N GLY A 76 -7.88 2.25 -19.49
CA GLY A 76 -8.29 3.31 -18.56
C GLY A 76 -8.78 2.78 -17.20
N THR A 77 -8.49 1.52 -16.87
CA THR A 77 -8.86 0.88 -15.60
C THR A 77 -7.70 0.91 -14.60
N VAL A 78 -7.98 0.68 -13.31
CA VAL A 78 -6.97 0.53 -12.25
C VAL A 78 -6.78 -0.95 -11.96
N GLU A 79 -5.54 -1.42 -11.95
CA GLU A 79 -5.16 -2.77 -11.54
C GLU A 79 -3.96 -2.68 -10.58
N MET A 80 -4.24 -2.75 -9.28
CA MET A 80 -3.23 -2.61 -8.22
C MET A 80 -2.65 -3.96 -7.79
N GLU A 81 -1.42 -3.89 -7.30
CA GLU A 81 -0.68 -5.00 -6.74
C GLU A 81 0.14 -4.57 -5.52
N ALA A 82 0.39 -5.52 -4.62
CA ALA A 82 1.24 -5.31 -3.46
C ALA A 82 1.82 -6.64 -2.95
N SER A 83 2.94 -6.55 -2.24
CA SER A 83 3.52 -7.68 -1.52
C SER A 83 4.12 -7.24 -0.19
N ILE A 84 4.19 -8.17 0.76
CA ILE A 84 4.77 -7.98 2.08
C ILE A 84 5.47 -9.26 2.54
N MET A 85 6.57 -9.13 3.28
CA MET A 85 7.38 -10.26 3.75
C MET A 85 7.94 -9.99 5.14
N ASP A 86 7.87 -10.99 6.01
CA ASP A 86 8.57 -11.01 7.29
C ASP A 86 9.90 -11.75 7.17
N GLY A 87 11.02 -11.03 7.32
CA GLY A 87 12.36 -11.59 7.26
C GLY A 87 12.71 -12.52 8.43
N ASN A 88 11.97 -12.48 9.54
CA ASN A 88 12.22 -13.36 10.69
C ASN A 88 11.59 -14.75 10.50
N THR A 89 10.38 -14.81 9.91
CA THR A 89 9.64 -16.07 9.73
C THR A 89 9.63 -16.58 8.29
N MET A 90 10.13 -15.79 7.34
CA MET A 90 10.05 -16.04 5.89
C MET A 90 8.61 -16.13 5.36
N ARG A 91 7.62 -15.69 6.15
CA ARG A 91 6.22 -15.64 5.70
C ARG A 91 6.04 -14.45 4.75
N CYS A 92 5.26 -14.66 3.70
CA CYS A 92 5.00 -13.67 2.67
C CYS A 92 3.52 -13.64 2.31
N GLY A 93 3.07 -12.50 1.79
CA GLY A 93 1.76 -12.32 1.20
C GLY A 93 1.82 -11.38 0.00
N ALA A 94 0.98 -11.61 -1.00
CA ALA A 94 0.92 -10.82 -2.22
C ALA A 94 -0.48 -10.81 -2.83
N VAL A 95 -0.77 -9.75 -3.58
CA VAL A 95 -2.01 -9.53 -4.33
C VAL A 95 -1.76 -8.80 -5.64
N SER A 96 -2.56 -9.06 -6.68
CA SER A 96 -2.54 -8.33 -7.97
C SER A 96 -3.92 -8.25 -8.58
N GLY A 97 -4.09 -7.33 -9.54
CA GLY A 97 -5.35 -7.15 -10.27
C GLY A 97 -6.48 -6.61 -9.39
N LEU A 98 -6.14 -5.86 -8.34
CA LEU A 98 -7.13 -5.24 -7.46
C LEU A 98 -7.66 -3.96 -8.08
N THR A 99 -8.97 -3.80 -8.06
CA THR A 99 -9.69 -2.67 -8.69
C THR A 99 -10.45 -1.84 -7.67
N THR A 100 -10.91 -2.46 -6.58
CA THR A 100 -11.77 -1.80 -5.58
C THR A 100 -11.13 -1.65 -4.20
N VAL A 101 -10.01 -2.34 -3.95
CA VAL A 101 -9.35 -2.38 -2.65
C VAL A 101 -8.56 -1.11 -2.37
N VAL A 102 -8.82 -0.43 -1.25
CA VAL A 102 -8.17 0.85 -0.89
C VAL A 102 -6.68 0.68 -0.60
N ASN A 103 -6.33 -0.33 0.20
CA ASN A 103 -4.96 -0.59 0.62
C ASN A 103 -4.54 -2.01 0.25
N ALA A 104 -3.82 -2.15 -0.86
CA ALA A 104 -3.39 -3.43 -1.39
C ALA A 104 -2.40 -4.14 -0.44
N VAL A 105 -1.49 -3.39 0.21
CA VAL A 105 -0.50 -3.96 1.15
C VAL A 105 -1.16 -4.66 2.34
N SER A 106 -2.28 -4.13 2.85
CA SER A 106 -3.01 -4.78 3.94
C SER A 106 -3.75 -6.04 3.48
N LEU A 107 -4.21 -6.08 2.23
CA LEU A 107 -4.77 -7.33 1.70
C LEU A 107 -3.68 -8.37 1.50
N ALA A 108 -2.49 -7.99 1.03
CA ALA A 108 -1.32 -8.86 0.97
C ALA A 108 -0.98 -9.43 2.37
N ARG A 109 -1.00 -8.60 3.42
CA ARG A 109 -0.85 -9.06 4.81
C ARG A 109 -1.91 -10.09 5.19
N LEU A 110 -3.17 -9.85 4.84
CA LEU A 110 -4.26 -10.79 5.13
C LEU A 110 -4.09 -12.11 4.38
N VAL A 111 -3.57 -12.11 3.14
CA VAL A 111 -3.21 -13.35 2.43
C VAL A 111 -2.18 -14.13 3.23
N MET A 112 -1.11 -13.48 3.69
CA MET A 112 -0.06 -14.10 4.51
C MET A 112 -0.59 -14.70 5.81
N GLU A 113 -1.54 -14.01 6.48
CA GLU A 113 -2.00 -14.37 7.82
C GLU A 113 -3.20 -15.28 7.88
N LYS A 114 -4.10 -15.21 6.90
CA LYS A 114 -5.44 -15.82 6.94
C LYS A 114 -5.65 -16.86 5.86
N THR A 115 -4.64 -17.16 5.05
CA THR A 115 -4.71 -18.19 4.01
C THR A 115 -3.50 -19.13 4.10
N PRO A 116 -3.59 -20.34 3.54
CA PRO A 116 -2.42 -21.21 3.36
C PRO A 116 -1.59 -20.84 2.12
N HIS A 117 -1.92 -19.74 1.43
CA HIS A 117 -1.32 -19.32 0.18
C HIS A 117 -0.44 -18.07 0.38
N ILE A 118 0.48 -17.83 -0.56
CA ILE A 118 1.30 -16.61 -0.58
C ILE A 118 0.65 -15.53 -1.45
N TYR A 119 -0.02 -15.91 -2.54
CA TYR A 119 -0.40 -14.95 -3.58
C TYR A 119 -1.79 -15.27 -4.13
N LEU A 120 -2.66 -14.27 -4.12
CA LEU A 120 -3.97 -14.27 -4.79
C LEU A 120 -4.01 -13.16 -5.86
N ALA A 121 -4.78 -13.32 -6.92
CA ALA A 121 -4.87 -12.29 -7.96
C ALA A 121 -6.29 -12.15 -8.53
N PHE A 122 -6.56 -10.99 -9.13
CA PHE A 122 -7.80 -10.62 -9.83
C PHE A 122 -9.05 -10.94 -8.98
N ASP A 123 -10.08 -11.53 -9.59
CA ASP A 123 -11.36 -11.84 -8.95
C ASP A 123 -11.21 -12.66 -7.67
N GLY A 124 -10.22 -13.55 -7.60
CA GLY A 124 -9.96 -14.35 -6.39
C GLY A 124 -9.48 -13.52 -5.22
N ALA A 125 -8.60 -12.54 -5.47
CA ALA A 125 -8.15 -11.61 -4.44
C ALA A 125 -9.26 -10.64 -4.02
N GLU A 126 -10.07 -10.17 -4.97
CA GLU A 126 -11.24 -9.31 -4.72
C GLU A 126 -12.32 -10.04 -3.91
N GLN A 127 -12.58 -11.32 -4.21
CA GLN A 127 -13.48 -12.13 -3.39
C GLN A 127 -12.94 -12.29 -1.97
N PHE A 128 -11.66 -12.61 -1.83
CA PHE A 128 -11.02 -12.73 -0.53
C PHE A 128 -11.16 -11.42 0.28
N ALA A 129 -10.94 -10.26 -0.35
CA ALA A 129 -11.14 -8.96 0.29
C ALA A 129 -12.58 -8.78 0.84
N ARG A 130 -13.59 -9.12 0.04
CA ARG A 130 -15.00 -9.06 0.46
C ARG A 130 -15.30 -9.97 1.65
N GLU A 131 -14.70 -11.16 1.71
CA GLU A 131 -14.83 -12.09 2.83
C GLU A 131 -14.21 -11.53 4.11
N GLN A 132 -13.04 -10.87 4.01
CA GLN A 132 -12.40 -10.24 5.16
C GLN A 132 -13.24 -9.10 5.75
N VAL A 133 -13.85 -8.26 4.90
CA VAL A 133 -14.77 -7.18 5.34
C VAL A 133 -15.99 -7.76 6.06
N ARG A 134 -16.60 -8.82 5.52
CA ARG A 134 -17.76 -9.47 6.14
C ARG A 134 -17.45 -10.11 7.49
N SER A 135 -16.23 -10.61 7.66
CA SER A 135 -15.82 -11.27 8.91
C SER A 135 -15.51 -10.29 10.05
N SER A 136 -15.32 -9.00 9.74
CA SER A 136 -14.87 -8.00 10.71
C SER A 136 -15.74 -6.75 10.70
N PHE A 137 -16.59 -6.59 11.72
CA PHE A 137 -17.41 -5.38 11.96
C PHE A 137 -16.60 -4.07 12.07
N ARG A 138 -15.26 -4.12 12.12
CA ARG A 138 -14.34 -2.97 12.17
C ARG A 138 -13.65 -2.64 10.84
N CYS A 139 -13.81 -3.45 9.80
CA CYS A 139 -13.08 -3.31 8.53
C CYS A 139 -13.85 -2.54 7.44
N SER A 140 -14.40 -1.38 7.75
CA SER A 140 -15.04 -0.51 6.74
C SER A 140 -14.05 0.26 5.84
N PHE A 141 -12.75 -0.03 5.91
CA PHE A 141 -11.70 0.72 5.22
C PHE A 141 -11.17 0.08 3.92
N PHE A 142 -11.72 -1.06 3.50
CA PHE A 142 -11.09 -1.85 2.43
C PHE A 142 -11.60 -1.59 1.02
N LEU A 143 -12.82 -1.08 0.81
CA LEU A 143 -13.40 -0.93 -0.52
C LEU A 143 -13.76 0.53 -0.80
N SER A 144 -13.29 1.07 -1.92
CA SER A 144 -13.68 2.39 -2.42
C SER A 144 -14.46 2.26 -3.72
N VAL A 145 -15.46 3.12 -3.88
CA VAL A 145 -16.17 3.30 -5.15
C VAL A 145 -15.35 4.28 -5.99
N SER A 146 -14.62 3.73 -6.96
CA SER A 146 -14.11 4.42 -8.15
C SER A 146 -13.02 5.48 -7.93
N THR A 147 -11.77 5.11 -8.21
CA THR A 147 -10.59 6.00 -8.36
C THR A 147 -10.68 6.95 -9.58
N LEU A 148 -11.75 6.86 -10.38
CA LEU A 148 -11.97 7.60 -11.64
C LEU A 148 -12.10 9.12 -11.50
N LEU A 149 -12.10 9.69 -10.29
CA LEU A 149 -12.23 11.14 -10.05
C LEU A 149 -10.89 11.91 -10.03
N LEU A 150 -9.77 11.25 -10.33
CA LEU A 150 -8.43 11.86 -10.27
C LEU A 150 -7.74 12.03 -11.65
N TYR A 151 -8.42 11.73 -12.75
CA TYR A 151 -7.95 11.97 -14.12
C TYR A 151 -8.94 12.86 -14.89
#